data_AF-A0A946QMS6-F1
#
_entry.id   AF-A0A946QMS6-F1
#
_cell.length_a   1.000
_cell.length_b   1.000
_cell.length_c   1.000
_cell.angle_alpha   90.00
_cell.angle_beta   90.00
_cell.angle_gamma   90.00
#
_symmetry.space_group_name_H-M   'P 1'
#
loop_
_entity.id
_entity.type
_entity.pdbx_description
1 polymer ?
#
loop_
_entity_poly.entity_id
_entity_poly.type
_entity_poly.pdbx_seq_one_letter_code
_entity_poly.pdbx_strand_id
1 'polypeptide(L)'
;MKLSPAKKSEDALVNHAQELIAACPYQYVDALRGIFSYKIKNFIAGVQELQEESDTHGYAIPFSDGDILSWQVDVQHEMDAVYATVTISQYQLMHEVTAN
;
A
#
# COMPACT_ATOMS: atom_id res chain seq x y z
N MET A 1 1.68 17.54 -19.01
CA MET A 1 1.67 18.05 -17.62
C MET A 1 2.55 17.12 -16.78
N LYS A 2 3.37 17.64 -15.85
CA LYS A 2 4.10 16.80 -14.90
C LYS A 2 3.15 16.42 -13.76
N LEU A 3 3.06 15.14 -13.41
CA LEU A 3 2.26 14.66 -12.27
C LEU A 3 2.84 15.18 -10.95
N SER A 4 1.97 15.51 -9.98
CA SER A 4 2.38 15.83 -8.62
C SER A 4 3.01 14.61 -7.93
N PRO A 5 3.89 14.80 -6.93
CA PRO A 5 4.48 13.70 -6.16
C PRO A 5 3.44 12.80 -5.48
N ALA A 6 2.35 13.38 -4.96
CA ALA A 6 1.21 12.63 -4.44
C ALA A 6 0.62 11.67 -5.48
N LYS A 7 0.37 12.15 -6.70
CA LYS A 7 -0.21 11.31 -7.76
C LYS A 7 0.76 10.23 -8.24
N LYS A 8 2.06 10.55 -8.36
CA LYS A 8 3.08 9.54 -8.69
C LYS A 8 3.16 8.43 -7.64
N SER A 9 3.03 8.80 -6.37
CA SER A 9 3.07 7.85 -5.24
C SER A 9 1.83 6.97 -5.21
N GLU A 10 0.64 7.55 -5.45
CA GLU A 10 -0.60 6.78 -5.65
C GLU A 10 -0.45 5.77 -6.79
N ASP A 11 0.02 6.21 -7.96
CA ASP A 11 0.18 5.33 -9.13
C ASP A 11 1.20 4.21 -8.84
N ALA A 12 2.27 4.49 -8.10
CA ALA A 12 3.23 3.49 -7.65
C ALA A 12 2.59 2.44 -6.71
N LEU A 13 1.75 2.86 -5.77
CA LEU A 13 1.03 1.94 -4.88
C LEU A 13 0.00 1.11 -5.63
N VAL A 14 -0.71 1.70 -6.60
CA VAL A 14 -1.65 0.97 -7.47
C VAL A 14 -0.93 -0.09 -8.29
N ASN A 15 0.20 0.26 -8.92
CA ASN A 15 1.00 -0.68 -9.70
C ASN A 15 1.53 -1.82 -8.82
N HIS A 16 2.08 -1.50 -7.64
CA HIS A 16 2.57 -2.50 -6.68
C HIS A 16 1.46 -3.47 -6.26
N ALA A 17 0.28 -2.95 -5.91
CA ALA A 17 -0.87 -3.77 -5.56
C ALA A 17 -1.30 -4.68 -6.72
N GLN A 18 -1.27 -4.20 -7.96
CA GLN A 18 -1.60 -4.99 -9.15
C GLN A 18 -0.59 -6.13 -9.38
N GLU A 19 0.70 -5.87 -9.20
CA GLU A 19 1.76 -6.89 -9.31
C GLU A 19 1.57 -8.01 -8.27
N LEU A 20 1.32 -7.63 -7.01
CA LEU A 20 1.05 -8.60 -5.93
C LEU A 20 -0.23 -9.41 -6.19
N ILE A 21 -1.30 -8.77 -6.67
CA ILE A 21 -2.56 -9.45 -7.01
C ILE A 21 -2.36 -10.41 -8.19
N ALA A 22 -1.59 -10.02 -9.21
CA ALA A 22 -1.31 -10.87 -10.37
C ALA A 22 -0.50 -12.12 -9.99
N ALA A 23 0.36 -12.02 -8.97
CA ALA A 23 1.12 -13.15 -8.42
C ALA A 23 0.32 -13.98 -7.40
N CYS A 24 -0.90 -13.60 -7.05
CA CYS A 24 -1.68 -14.24 -5.99
C CYS A 24 -2.53 -15.42 -6.51
N PRO A 25 -2.68 -16.52 -5.74
CA PRO A 25 -3.69 -17.53 -6.00
C PRO A 25 -5.10 -16.93 -6.06
N TYR A 26 -5.91 -17.39 -7.02
CA TYR A 26 -7.23 -16.82 -7.34
C TYR A 26 -8.16 -16.67 -6.14
N GLN A 27 -8.16 -17.65 -5.23
CA GLN A 27 -9.03 -17.69 -4.05
C GLN A 27 -8.81 -16.55 -3.03
N TYR A 28 -7.70 -15.81 -3.13
CA TYR A 28 -7.40 -14.69 -2.25
C TYR A 28 -7.41 -13.33 -2.95
N VAL A 29 -7.63 -13.31 -4.27
CA VAL A 29 -7.58 -12.09 -5.08
C VAL A 29 -8.55 -11.03 -4.56
N ASP A 30 -9.78 -11.41 -4.23
CA ASP A 30 -10.79 -10.45 -3.78
C ASP A 30 -10.49 -9.87 -2.39
N ALA A 31 -9.94 -10.70 -1.49
CA ALA A 31 -9.50 -10.26 -0.16
C ALA A 31 -8.35 -9.25 -0.28
N LEU A 32 -7.32 -9.56 -1.08
CA LEU A 32 -6.19 -8.65 -1.31
C LEU A 32 -6.62 -7.36 -2.02
N ARG A 33 -7.51 -7.44 -3.01
CA ARG A 33 -8.08 -6.26 -3.68
C ARG A 33 -8.76 -5.32 -2.68
N GLY A 34 -9.57 -5.86 -1.77
CA GLY A 34 -10.23 -5.08 -0.72
C GLY A 34 -9.22 -4.38 0.19
N ILE A 35 -8.25 -5.13 0.72
CA ILE A 35 -7.26 -4.60 1.67
C ILE A 35 -6.35 -3.57 1.00
N PHE A 36 -5.81 -3.85 -0.19
CA PHE A 36 -4.92 -2.93 -0.89
C PHE A 36 -5.67 -1.67 -1.34
N SER A 37 -6.91 -1.79 -1.82
CA SER A 37 -7.73 -0.62 -2.15
C SER A 37 -7.95 0.28 -0.94
N TYR A 38 -8.21 -0.29 0.24
CA TYR A 38 -8.36 0.46 1.47
C TYR A 38 -7.06 1.19 1.87
N LYS A 39 -5.91 0.50 1.81
CA LYS A 39 -4.60 1.10 2.12
C LYS A 39 -4.28 2.29 1.20
N ILE A 40 -4.50 2.14 -0.12
CA ILE A 40 -4.26 3.21 -1.09
C ILE A 40 -5.18 4.42 -0.80
N LYS A 41 -6.46 4.18 -0.52
CA LYS A 41 -7.41 5.26 -0.19
C LYS A 41 -6.99 6.03 1.07
N ASN A 42 -6.56 5.32 2.12
CA ASN A 42 -6.08 5.96 3.35
C ASN A 42 -4.81 6.79 3.11
N PHE A 43 -3.88 6.29 2.30
CA PHE A 43 -2.69 7.05 1.91
C PHE A 43 -3.07 8.36 1.20
N ILE A 44 -3.96 8.30 0.20
CA ILE A 44 -4.40 9.49 -0.53
C ILE A 44 -5.09 10.49 0.41
N ALA A 45 -6.00 10.01 1.27
CA ALA A 45 -6.72 10.86 2.21
C ALA A 45 -5.75 11.55 3.18
N GLY A 46 -4.80 10.81 3.76
CA GLY A 46 -3.82 11.37 4.67
C GLY A 46 -2.88 12.39 4.02
N VAL A 47 -2.45 12.14 2.77
CA VAL A 47 -1.66 13.12 2.00
C VAL A 47 -2.47 14.40 1.76
N GLN A 48 -3.76 14.30 1.41
CA GLN A 48 -4.63 15.45 1.19
C GLN A 48 -4.84 16.26 2.47
N GLU A 49 -5.15 15.59 3.58
CA GLU A 49 -5.36 16.23 4.89
C GLU A 49 -4.10 16.98 5.33
N LEU A 50 -2.92 16.34 5.28
CA LEU A 50 -1.66 16.97 5.69
C LEU A 50 -1.21 18.11 4.77
N GLN A 51 -1.50 18.01 3.47
CA GLN A 51 -1.26 19.12 2.53
C GLN A 51 -2.13 20.33 2.85
N GLU A 52 -3.44 20.12 3.04
CA GLU A 52 -4.37 21.19 3.43
C GLU A 52 -3.95 21.82 4.76
N GLU A 53 -3.58 21.00 5.74
CA GLU A 53 -3.13 21.47 7.04
C GLU A 53 -1.83 22.29 6.95
N SER A 54 -0.87 21.84 6.16
CA SER A 54 0.40 22.53 5.91
C SER A 54 0.21 23.87 5.19
N ASP A 55 -0.70 23.93 4.24
CA ASP A 55 -1.03 25.15 3.48
C ASP A 55 -1.76 26.18 4.34
N THR A 56 -2.58 25.74 5.29
CA THR A 56 -3.47 26.60 6.09
C THR A 56 -2.85 27.09 7.40
N HIS A 57 -2.08 26.25 8.10
CA HIS A 57 -1.60 26.54 9.46
C HIS A 57 -0.14 27.01 9.51
N GLY A 58 0.63 26.89 8.43
CA GLY A 58 2.00 27.37 8.35
C GLY A 58 2.93 26.69 9.36
N TYR A 59 3.15 25.38 9.17
CA TYR A 59 4.01 24.60 10.07
C TYR A 59 5.49 25.03 10.02
N ALA A 60 6.16 24.93 11.18
CA ALA A 60 7.61 25.16 11.29
C ALA A 60 8.42 24.15 10.46
N ILE A 61 7.90 22.94 10.27
CA ILE A 61 8.37 21.95 9.32
C ILE A 61 7.16 21.59 8.44
N PRO A 62 7.10 22.04 7.18
CA PRO A 62 5.97 21.77 6.31
C PRO A 62 5.97 20.31 5.84
N PHE A 63 4.78 19.76 5.61
CA PHE A 63 4.63 18.44 4.98
C PHE A 63 5.20 18.49 3.56
N SER A 64 6.19 17.65 3.28
CA SER A 64 7.03 17.74 2.08
C SER A 64 6.85 16.57 1.13
N ASP A 65 7.34 16.73 -0.10
CA ASP A 65 7.41 15.64 -1.07
C ASP A 65 8.21 14.43 -0.54
N GLY A 66 9.20 14.66 0.32
CA GLY A 66 9.98 13.61 0.97
C GLY A 66 9.14 12.76 1.92
N ASP A 67 8.21 13.37 2.65
CA ASP A 67 7.30 12.68 3.57
C ASP A 67 6.30 11.81 2.81
N ILE A 68 5.78 12.32 1.68
CA ILE A 68 4.91 11.56 0.77
C ILE A 68 5.62 10.30 0.26
N LEU A 69 6.89 10.43 -0.17
CA LEU A 69 7.68 9.30 -0.67
C LEU A 69 8.02 8.31 0.44
N SER A 70 8.38 8.78 1.64
CA SER A 70 8.63 7.90 2.78
C SER A 70 7.39 7.08 3.13
N TRP A 71 6.23 7.74 3.21
CA TRP A 71 4.98 7.06 3.53
C TRP A 71 4.54 6.09 2.42
N GLN A 72 4.77 6.43 1.14
CA GLN A 72 4.57 5.48 0.05
C GLN A 72 5.37 4.18 0.27
N VAL A 73 6.64 4.28 0.64
CA VAL A 73 7.49 3.11 0.93
C VAL A 73 6.95 2.30 2.10
N ASP A 74 6.51 2.96 3.18
CA ASP A 74 5.93 2.28 4.33
C ASP A 74 4.65 1.51 3.96
N VAL A 75 3.77 2.12 3.15
CA VAL A 75 2.56 1.44 2.65
C VAL A 75 2.90 0.24 1.77
N GLN A 76 3.96 0.31 0.94
CA GLN A 76 4.43 -0.84 0.15
C GLN A 76 4.87 -1.99 1.06
N HIS A 77 5.67 -1.71 2.09
CA HIS A 77 6.09 -2.73 3.06
C HIS A 77 4.89 -3.37 3.79
N GLU A 78 3.88 -2.59 4.14
CA GLU A 78 2.66 -3.12 4.74
C GLU A 78 1.87 -4.01 3.75
N MET A 79 1.82 -3.65 2.48
CA MET A 79 1.19 -4.49 1.44
C MET A 79 1.93 -5.81 1.28
N ASP A 80 3.26 -5.79 1.27
CA ASP A 80 4.09 -6.99 1.20
C ASP A 80 3.87 -7.90 2.40
N ALA A 81 3.78 -7.33 3.62
CA ALA A 81 3.51 -8.09 4.84
C ALA A 81 2.11 -8.74 4.82
N VAL A 82 1.10 -8.04 4.31
CA VAL A 82 -0.25 -8.60 4.12
C VAL A 82 -0.23 -9.72 3.08
N TYR A 83 0.41 -9.49 1.92
CA TYR A 83 0.54 -10.50 0.88
C TYR A 83 1.23 -11.75 1.40
N ALA A 84 2.36 -11.59 2.10
CA ALA A 84 3.09 -12.68 2.73
C ALA A 84 2.22 -13.42 3.74
N THR A 85 1.45 -12.74 4.59
CA THR A 85 0.57 -13.40 5.57
C THR A 85 -0.52 -14.23 4.89
N VAL A 86 -1.15 -13.69 3.85
CA VAL A 86 -2.21 -14.37 3.09
C VAL A 86 -1.68 -15.57 2.31
N THR A 87 -0.45 -15.49 1.78
CA THR A 87 0.16 -16.55 0.95
C THR A 87 0.97 -17.57 1.76
N ILE A 88 1.72 -17.18 2.79
CA ILE A 88 2.49 -18.07 3.69
C ILE A 88 1.57 -19.02 4.47
N SER A 89 0.35 -18.57 4.81
CA SER A 89 -0.67 -19.44 5.42
C SER A 89 -0.88 -20.75 4.63
N GLN A 90 -0.51 -20.80 3.34
CA GLN A 90 -0.62 -22.01 2.51
C GLN A 90 0.59 -22.95 2.52
N TYR A 91 1.83 -22.43 2.57
CA TYR A 91 3.01 -23.32 2.53
C TYR A 91 3.07 -24.21 3.76
N GLN A 92 2.72 -23.66 4.93
CA GLN A 92 2.68 -24.42 6.18
C GLN A 92 1.50 -25.42 6.20
N LEU A 93 0.30 -25.03 5.77
CA LEU A 93 -0.86 -25.93 5.75
C LEU A 93 -0.74 -27.07 4.72
N MET A 94 -0.10 -26.86 3.56
CA MET A 94 0.11 -27.94 2.58
C MET A 94 1.22 -28.92 2.99
N HIS A 95 2.24 -28.47 3.72
CA HIS A 95 3.36 -29.31 4.17
C HIS A 95 3.12 -30.00 5.52
N GLU A 96 2.20 -29.52 6.37
CA GLU A 96 1.78 -30.27 7.57
C GLU A 96 0.82 -31.43 7.24
N VAL A 97 0.02 -31.33 6.16
CA VAL A 97 -0.90 -32.40 5.73
C VAL A 97 -0.17 -33.56 5.02
N THR A 98 1.04 -33.33 4.51
CA THR A 98 1.84 -34.37 3.82
C THR A 98 2.83 -35.10 4.74
N ALA A 99 2.99 -34.67 5.99
CA ALA A 99 3.88 -35.28 6.98
C ALA A 99 3.16 -36.20 8.00
N ASN A 100 1.83 -36.35 7.90
CA ASN A 100 1.00 -37.21 8.75
C ASN A 100 0.38 -38.37 7.97
#